data_AF-A0A316QWP7-F1
#
_entry.id   AF-A0A316QWP7-F1
#
_cell.length_a   1.000
_cell.length_b   1.000
_cell.length_c   1.000
_cell.angle_alpha   90.00
_cell.angle_beta   90.00
_cell.angle_gamma   90.00
#
_symmetry.space_group_name_H-M   'P 1'
#
loop_
_entity.id
_entity.type
_entity.pdbx_description
1 polymer ?
#
loop_
_entity_poly.entity_id
_entity_poly.type
_entity_poly.pdbx_seq_one_letter_code
_entity_poly.pdbx_strand_id
1 'polypeptide(L)'
;MQEEKDIELSWDALGRMKAQAETWQESFTQKCSRTLRETGSLGDEALCAESTELENFLYSIMDMEKRLMALAPDAQDETELKQE
;
A
#
# COMPACT_ATOMS: atom_id res chain seq x y z
N MET A 1 11.45 20.74 3.97
CA MET A 1 11.03 19.62 4.82
C MET A 1 9.57 19.39 4.50
N GLN A 2 9.24 18.28 3.85
CA GLN A 2 7.84 17.85 3.73
C GLN A 2 7.41 17.52 5.16
N GLU A 3 6.39 18.19 5.68
CA GLU A 3 5.74 17.74 6.91
C GLU A 3 5.19 16.35 6.61
N GLU A 4 5.87 15.31 7.11
CA GLU A 4 5.26 13.99 7.26
C GLU A 4 4.06 14.25 8.17
N LYS A 5 2.86 14.34 7.57
CA LYS A 5 1.63 14.17 8.35
C LYS A 5 1.82 12.87 9.09
N ASP A 6 2.05 12.94 10.40
CA ASP A 6 2.17 11.78 11.27
C ASP A 6 0.93 10.93 11.03
N ILE A 7 1.06 9.92 10.16
CA ILE A 7 0.03 8.92 9.99
C ILE A 7 0.04 8.16 11.31
N GLU A 8 -1.00 8.37 12.11
CA GLU A 8 -1.17 7.71 13.39
C GLU A 8 -1.04 6.20 13.19
N LEU A 9 0.04 5.63 13.74
CA LEU A 9 0.41 4.23 13.56
C LEU A 9 -0.59 3.34 14.31
N SER A 10 -1.64 2.91 13.62
CA SER A 10 -2.71 2.08 14.17
C SER A 10 -3.25 1.08 13.15
N TRP A 11 -3.76 -0.05 13.62
CA TRP A 11 -4.41 -1.05 12.78
C TRP A 11 -5.64 -0.49 12.04
N ASP A 12 -6.38 0.41 12.66
CA ASP A 12 -7.52 1.08 12.03
C ASP A 12 -7.08 1.99 10.87
N ALA A 13 -5.99 2.75 11.04
CA ALA A 13 -5.43 3.55 9.96
C ALA A 13 -4.91 2.67 8.82
N LEU A 14 -4.20 1.58 9.12
CA LEU A 14 -3.78 0.60 8.13
C LEU A 14 -4.97 0.02 7.36
N GLY A 15 -6.06 -0.34 8.05
CA GLY A 15 -7.28 -0.84 7.42
C GLY A 15 -7.90 0.16 6.45
N ARG A 16 -7.98 1.44 6.84
CA ARG A 16 -8.46 2.51 5.95
C ARG A 16 -7.57 2.71 4.73
N MET A 17 -6.25 2.67 4.91
CA MET A 17 -5.30 2.79 3.79
C MET A 17 -5.40 1.60 2.83
N LYS A 18 -5.55 0.37 3.34
CA LYS A 18 -5.78 -0.83 2.52
C LYS A 18 -7.07 -0.71 1.70
N ALA A 19 -8.18 -0.32 2.32
CA ALA A 19 -9.45 -0.10 1.61
C ALA A 19 -9.36 1.00 0.54
N GLN A 20 -8.61 2.08 0.83
CA GLN A 20 -8.34 3.13 -0.15
C GLN A 20 -7.51 2.60 -1.33
N ALA A 21 -6.48 1.79 -1.07
CA ALA A 21 -5.65 1.20 -2.11
C ALA A 21 -6.45 0.24 -3.00
N GLU A 22 -7.34 -0.58 -2.44
CA GLU A 22 -8.23 -1.46 -3.19
C GLU A 22 -9.16 -0.65 -4.11
N THR A 23 -9.82 0.38 -3.57
CA THR A 23 -10.69 1.26 -4.36
C THR A 23 -9.91 1.95 -5.49
N TRP A 24 -8.68 2.38 -5.23
CA TRP A 24 -7.83 3.00 -6.24
C TRP A 24 -7.40 1.98 -7.30
N GLN A 25 -6.97 0.78 -6.93
CA GLN A 25 -6.63 -0.30 -7.86
C GLN A 25 -7.80 -0.64 -8.79
N GLU A 26 -9.02 -0.74 -8.27
CA GLU A 26 -10.21 -0.97 -9.08
C GLU A 26 -10.44 0.16 -10.08
N SER A 27 -10.38 1.42 -9.62
CA SER A 27 -10.54 2.59 -10.47
C SER A 27 -9.47 2.68 -11.57
N PHE A 28 -8.21 2.44 -11.21
CA PHE A 28 -7.08 2.44 -12.12
C PHE A 28 -7.23 1.33 -13.19
N THR A 29 -7.65 0.13 -12.79
CA THR A 29 -7.92 -0.98 -13.71
C THR A 29 -9.03 -0.64 -14.71
N GLN A 30 -10.10 0.01 -14.25
CA GLN A 30 -11.17 0.48 -15.13
C GLN A 30 -10.68 1.56 -16.10
N LYS A 31 -9.82 2.47 -15.64
CA LYS A 31 -9.21 3.52 -16.46
C LYS A 31 -8.33 2.91 -17.55
N CYS A 32 -7.41 2.01 -17.21
CA CYS A 32 -6.58 1.28 -18.18
C CYS A 32 -7.43 0.52 -19.20
N SER A 33 -8.46 -0.20 -18.74
CA SER A 33 -9.37 -0.93 -19.63
C SER A 33 -10.13 -0.02 -20.60
N ARG A 34 -10.47 1.21 -20.18
CA ARG A 34 -11.07 2.23 -21.04
C ARG A 34 -10.06 2.75 -22.05
N THR A 35 -8.89 3.18 -21.60
CA THR A 35 -7.82 3.72 -22.47
C THR A 35 -7.42 2.72 -23.54
N LEU A 36 -7.26 1.44 -23.18
CA LEU A 36 -6.93 0.39 -24.14
C LEU A 36 -8.02 0.22 -25.20
N ARG A 37 -9.30 0.28 -24.83
CA ARG A 37 -10.42 0.17 -25.78
C ARG A 37 -10.52 1.38 -26.71
N GLU A 38 -10.24 2.58 -26.19
CA GLU A 38 -10.38 3.83 -26.94
C GLU A 38 -9.18 4.12 -27.85
N THR A 39 -7.97 3.79 -27.38
CA THR A 39 -6.72 4.18 -28.05
C THR A 39 -5.96 3.00 -28.65
N GLY A 40 -6.27 1.76 -28.25
CA GLY A 40 -5.51 0.57 -28.62
C GLY A 40 -4.15 0.45 -27.93
N SER A 41 -3.83 1.32 -26.97
CA SER A 41 -2.54 1.35 -26.27
C SER A 41 -2.68 1.68 -24.77
N LEU A 42 -1.69 1.29 -23.98
CA LEU A 42 -1.53 1.68 -22.57
C LEU A 42 -0.26 2.51 -22.35
N GLY A 43 0.41 2.95 -23.41
CA GLY A 43 1.63 3.77 -23.35
C GLY A 43 1.39 5.23 -22.94
N ASP A 44 0.33 5.51 -22.18
CA ASP A 44 -0.01 6.85 -21.70
C ASP A 44 0.86 7.18 -20.47
N GLU A 45 1.64 8.27 -20.55
CA GLU A 45 2.52 8.72 -19.46
C GLU A 45 1.75 9.00 -18.17
N ALA A 46 0.49 9.46 -18.26
CA ALA A 46 -0.35 9.70 -17.09
C ALA A 46 -0.78 8.39 -16.42
N LEU A 47 -1.03 7.31 -17.17
CA LEU A 47 -1.28 5.99 -16.60
C LEU A 47 -0.03 5.42 -15.93
N CYS A 48 1.14 5.67 -16.52
CA CYS A 48 2.41 5.24 -15.94
C CYS A 48 2.71 5.97 -14.62
N ALA A 49 2.54 7.30 -14.60
CA ALA A 49 2.70 8.10 -13.38
C ALA A 49 1.74 7.65 -12.27
N GLU A 50 0.47 7.45 -12.58
CA GLU A 50 -0.52 6.96 -11.61
C GLU A 50 -0.19 5.54 -11.11
N SER A 51 0.32 4.66 -11.98
CA SER A 51 0.79 3.33 -11.58
C SER A 51 1.94 3.42 -10.57
N THR A 52 2.87 4.35 -10.76
CA THR A 52 3.98 4.58 -9.83
C THR A 52 3.51 5.15 -8.50
N GLU A 53 2.55 6.08 -8.51
CA GLU A 53 1.95 6.62 -7.27
C GLU A 53 1.25 5.52 -6.46
N LEU A 54 0.48 4.66 -7.14
CA LEU A 54 -0.20 3.54 -6.51
C LEU A 54 0.79 2.53 -5.93
N GLU A 55 1.89 2.23 -6.63
CA GLU A 55 2.97 1.36 -6.14
C GLU A 55 3.60 1.94 -4.85
N ASN A 56 3.95 3.23 -4.86
CA ASN A 56 4.49 3.92 -3.69
C ASN A 56 3.52 3.91 -2.49
N PHE A 57 2.23 4.05 -2.76
CA PHE A 57 1.21 3.98 -1.71
C PHE A 57 1.13 2.57 -1.10
N LEU A 58 1.18 1.52 -1.92
CA LEU A 58 1.21 0.12 -1.45
C LEU A 58 2.46 -0.17 -0.62
N TYR A 59 3.63 0.36 -1.01
CA TYR A 59 4.84 0.24 -0.19
C TYR A 59 4.69 0.91 1.17
N SER A 60 4.03 2.08 1.22
CA SER A 60 3.76 2.79 2.48
C SER A 60 2.84 1.98 3.41
N ILE A 61 1.84 1.29 2.85
CA ILE A 61 0.96 0.37 3.58
C ILE A 61 1.77 -0.81 4.16
N MET A 62 2.63 -1.43 3.33
CA MET A 62 3.46 -2.55 3.77
C MET A 62 4.45 -2.13 4.86
N ASP A 63 5.07 -0.95 4.76
CA ASP A 63 5.95 -0.42 5.81
C ASP A 63 5.20 -0.21 7.13
N MET A 64 4.01 0.39 7.06
CA MET A 64 3.15 0.59 8.21
C MET A 64 2.76 -0.75 8.86
N GLU A 65 2.40 -1.75 8.07
CA GLU A 65 2.09 -3.11 8.54
C GLU A 65 3.29 -3.77 9.25
N LYS A 66 4.49 -3.66 8.67
CA LYS A 66 5.73 -4.17 9.32
C LYS A 66 5.98 -3.49 10.66
N ARG A 67 5.82 -2.17 10.72
CA ARG A 67 6.00 -1.39 11.96
C ARG A 67 4.97 -1.77 13.02
N LEU A 68 3.71 -1.98 12.64
CA LEU A 68 2.66 -2.45 13.54
C LEU A 68 2.91 -3.87 14.05
N MET A 69 3.34 -4.79 13.18
CA MET A 69 3.71 -6.15 13.58
C MET A 69 4.90 -6.17 14.54
N ALA A 70 5.92 -5.33 14.34
CA ALA A 70 7.08 -5.23 15.22
C ALA A 70 6.74 -4.70 16.63
N LEU A 71 5.63 -3.96 16.77
CA LEU A 71 5.13 -3.45 18.05
C LEU A 71 4.17 -4.43 18.75
N ALA A 72 3.73 -5.50 18.07
CA ALA A 72 2.88 -6.50 18.68
C ALA A 72 3.69 -7.34 19.69
N PRO A 73 3.22 -7.46 20.95
CA PRO A 73 3.98 -8.09 22.03
C PRO A 73 4.32 -9.58 21.79
N ASP A 74 3.64 -10.26 20.87
CA ASP A 74 3.86 -11.68 20.56
C ASP A 74 4.95 -11.93 19.49
N ALA A 75 5.54 -10.90 18.88
CA ALA A 75 6.56 -11.08 17.84
C ALA A 75 7.97 -11.39 18.38
N GLN A 76 8.19 -11.33 19.70
CA GLN A 76 9.50 -11.57 20.33
C GLN A 76 9.64 -12.90 21.09
N ASP A 77 8.57 -13.70 21.27
CA ASP A 77 8.60 -14.82 22.22
C ASP A 77 8.67 -16.23 21.60
N GLU A 78 8.76 -16.37 20.27
CA GLU A 78 8.89 -17.69 19.63
C GLU A 78 10.34 -18.09 19.30
N THR A 79 11.34 -17.25 19.59
CA THR A 79 12.75 -17.54 19.26
C THR A 79 13.61 -17.99 20.44
N GLU A 80 13.09 -18.01 21.68
CA GLU A 80 13.86 -18.40 22.88
C GLU A 80 13.39 -19.70 23.56
N LEU A 81 12.57 -20.54 22.91
CA LEU A 81 12.10 -21.81 23.50
C LEU A 81 12.56 -23.04 22.71
N LYS A 82 13.85 -23.15 22.38
CA LYS A 82 14.50 -24.44 22.07
C LYS A 82 15.99 -24.45 22.49
N GLN A 83 16.26 -24.32 23.78
CA GLN A 83 17.47 -24.86 24.40
C GLN A 83 17.13 -25.39 25.79
N GLU A 84 16.49 -26.57 25.83
CA GLU A 84 16.60 -27.52 26.94
C GLU A 84 16.78 -28.93 26.35
#